data_AF-A0A6J6BUY2-F1
#
_entry.id   AF-A0A6J6BUY2-F1
#
_cell.length_a   1.000
_cell.length_b   1.000
_cell.length_c   1.000
_cell.angle_alpha   90.00
_cell.angle_beta   90.00
_cell.angle_gamma   90.00
#
_symmetry.space_group_name_H-M   'P 1'
#
loop_
_entity.id
_entity.type
_entity.pdbx_description
1 polymer ?
#
loop_
_entity_poly.entity_id
_entity_poly.type
_entity_poly.pdbx_seq_one_letter_code
_entity_poly.pdbx_strand_id
1 'polypeptide(L)'
;MIDPYHRVYNYPTLHIVDGSTITANLGVNPSLTITAQAERAFAMWPNKGESDPRPAQGNAYRRISPVAPIAPVVPRGAIGELRIVEVK
;
A
#
# COMPACT_ATOMS: atom_id res chain seq x y z
N MET A 1 16.37 1.51 -5.43
CA MET A 1 15.50 2.48 -4.74
C MET A 1 14.04 2.15 -5.10
N ILE A 2 13.03 2.55 -4.33
CA ILE A 2 11.61 2.17 -4.55
C ILE A 2 10.83 3.26 -5.30
N ASP A 3 9.72 2.87 -5.92
CA ASP A 3 8.74 3.81 -6.47
C ASP A 3 7.71 4.28 -5.41
N PRO A 4 6.81 5.24 -5.72
CA PRO A 4 5.79 5.73 -4.78
C PRO A 4 4.77 4.70 -4.27
N TYR A 5 4.78 3.49 -4.84
CA TYR A 5 3.95 2.34 -4.47
C TYR A 5 4.75 1.25 -3.75
N HIS A 6 5.98 1.56 -3.30
CA HIS A 6 6.89 0.67 -2.57
C HIS A 6 7.38 -0.53 -3.39
N ARG A 7 7.37 -0.45 -4.73
CA ARG A 7 8.02 -1.45 -5.60
C ARG A 7 9.47 -1.07 -5.83
N VAL A 8 10.38 -2.03 -5.75
CA VAL A 8 11.79 -1.82 -6.11
C VAL A 8 11.89 -1.50 -7.61
N TYR A 9 12.63 -0.45 -7.96
CA TYR A 9 12.86 -0.11 -9.38
C TYR A 9 13.48 -1.30 -10.13
N ASN A 10 12.95 -1.60 -11.31
CA ASN A 10 13.31 -2.74 -12.17
C ASN A 10 12.94 -4.13 -11.61
N TYR A 11 12.34 -4.19 -10.42
CA TYR A 11 11.83 -5.42 -9.81
C TYR A 11 10.40 -5.17 -9.28
N PRO A 12 9.40 -4.97 -10.16
CA PRO A 12 8.06 -4.53 -9.77
C PRO A 12 7.27 -5.53 -8.91
N THR A 13 7.73 -6.79 -8.85
CA THR A 13 7.19 -7.84 -7.98
C THR A 13 7.86 -7.91 -6.61
N LEU A 14 8.89 -7.07 -6.36
CA LEU A 14 9.61 -6.98 -5.09
C LEU A 14 9.25 -5.67 -4.40
N HIS A 15 8.91 -5.75 -3.11
CA HIS A 15 8.53 -4.61 -2.29
C HIS A 15 9.44 -4.51 -1.07
N ILE A 16 9.72 -3.28 -0.64
CA ILE A 16 10.38 -2.98 0.64
C ILE A 16 9.43 -2.07 1.40
N VAL A 17 9.13 -2.42 2.65
CA VAL A 17 8.14 -1.73 3.48
C VAL A 17 8.63 -1.76 4.93
N ASP A 18 9.61 -0.91 5.24
CA ASP A 18 10.26 -0.84 6.55
C ASP A 18 10.83 0.56 6.80
N GLY A 19 11.66 0.73 7.85
CA GLY A 19 12.28 2.01 8.16
C GLY A 19 13.22 2.55 7.05
N SER A 20 13.74 1.70 6.16
CA SER A 20 14.63 2.12 5.07
C SER A 20 13.91 2.91 3.98
N THR A 21 12.58 2.84 3.92
CA THR A 21 11.76 3.56 2.93
C THR A 21 11.32 4.94 3.40
N ILE A 22 11.66 5.32 4.64
CA ILE A 22 11.38 6.65 5.18
C ILE A 22 12.44 7.62 4.67
N THR A 23 12.03 8.61 3.88
CA THR A 23 12.94 9.52 3.15
C THR A 23 13.59 10.59 4.02
N ALA A 24 13.23 10.69 5.29
CA ALA A 24 13.75 11.68 6.22
C ALA A 24 13.72 11.16 7.67
N ASN A 25 14.60 11.67 8.51
CA ASN A 25 14.56 11.37 9.94
C ASN A 25 13.32 12.03 10.59
N LEU A 26 12.51 11.24 11.29
CA LEU A 26 11.30 11.70 11.95
C LEU A 26 11.55 12.34 13.33
N GLY A 27 12.71 12.08 13.95
CA GLY A 27 13.04 12.54 15.31
C GLY A 27 12.22 11.88 16.43
N VAL A 28 11.35 10.92 16.11
CA VAL A 28 10.49 10.17 17.03
C VAL A 28 10.42 8.70 16.64
N ASN A 29 9.74 7.87 17.42
CA ASN A 29 9.54 6.45 17.11
C ASN A 29 8.80 6.30 15.75
N PRO A 30 9.39 5.58 14.76
CA PRO A 30 8.84 5.48 13.41
C PRO A 30 7.72 4.44 13.26
N SER A 31 7.34 3.70 14.32
CA SER A 31 6.45 2.53 14.22
C SER A 31 5.13 2.80 13.50
N LEU A 32 4.43 3.90 13.84
CA LEU A 32 3.16 4.24 13.20
C LEU A 32 3.33 4.74 11.77
N THR A 33 4.44 5.41 11.46
CA THR A 33 4.75 5.81 10.07
C THR A 33 5.02 4.60 9.19
N ILE A 34 5.78 3.62 9.68
CA ILE A 34 6.03 2.36 8.97
C ILE A 34 4.70 1.63 8.75
N THR A 35 3.87 1.54 9.79
CA THR A 35 2.55 0.89 9.73
C THR A 35 1.67 1.56 8.68
N ALA A 36 1.55 2.89 8.71
CA ALA A 36 0.73 3.64 7.76
C ALA A 36 1.24 3.53 6.31
N GLN A 37 2.56 3.54 6.09
CA GLN A 37 3.15 3.35 4.77
C GLN A 37 2.90 1.92 4.25
N ALA A 38 2.99 0.92 5.11
CA ALA A 38 2.71 -0.47 4.79
C ALA A 38 1.24 -0.69 4.40
N GLU A 39 0.32 -0.24 5.24
CA GLU A 39 -1.11 -0.32 4.98
C GLU A 39 -1.46 0.37 3.65
N ARG A 40 -0.93 1.58 3.42
CA ARG A 40 -1.14 2.29 2.16
C ARG A 40 -0.60 1.49 0.97
N ALA A 41 0.59 0.92 1.05
CA ALA A 41 1.20 0.19 -0.07
C ALA A 41 0.38 -1.07 -0.45
N PHE A 42 -0.08 -1.83 0.55
CA PHE A 42 -0.84 -3.07 0.34
C PHE A 42 -2.30 -2.84 0.02
N ALA A 43 -2.91 -1.73 0.48
CA ALA A 43 -4.25 -1.33 0.06
C ALA A 43 -4.38 -1.12 -1.46
N MET A 44 -3.25 -0.96 -2.17
CA MET A 44 -3.18 -0.77 -3.62
C MET A 44 -2.83 -2.06 -4.38
N TRP A 45 -2.74 -3.21 -3.72
CA TRP A 45 -2.48 -4.48 -4.39
C TRP A 45 -3.74 -5.01 -5.09
N PRO A 46 -3.62 -5.56 -6.30
CA PRO A 46 -4.72 -6.29 -6.93
C PRO A 46 -5.01 -7.57 -6.15
N ASN A 47 -6.25 -8.07 -6.24
CA ASN A 47 -6.50 -9.44 -5.80
C ASN A 47 -5.77 -10.42 -6.73
N LYS A 48 -5.55 -11.65 -6.24
CA LYS A 48 -4.88 -12.69 -7.02
C LYS A 48 -5.61 -12.93 -8.35
N GLY A 49 -4.91 -12.71 -9.46
CA GLY A 49 -5.44 -12.90 -10.81
C GLY A 49 -6.09 -11.65 -11.43
N GLU A 50 -6.23 -10.56 -10.67
CA GLU A 50 -6.69 -9.28 -11.20
C GLU A 50 -5.54 -8.48 -11.83
N SER A 51 -5.90 -7.55 -12.71
CA SER A 51 -4.94 -6.59 -13.27
C SER A 51 -4.48 -5.60 -12.20
N ASP A 52 -3.19 -5.27 -12.17
CA ASP A 52 -2.64 -4.29 -11.25
C ASP A 52 -3.11 -2.87 -11.61
N PRO A 53 -3.88 -2.18 -10.76
CA PRO A 53 -4.38 -0.83 -11.05
C PRO A 53 -3.30 0.25 -10.91
N ARG A 54 -2.14 -0.08 -10.33
CA ARG A 54 -1.04 0.87 -10.15
C ARG A 54 -0.38 1.17 -11.50
N PRO A 55 -0.08 2.44 -11.83
CA PRO A 55 0.71 2.79 -13.00
C PRO A 55 2.03 2.01 -13.06
N ALA A 56 2.50 1.67 -14.26
CA ALA A 56 3.84 1.09 -14.44
C ALA A 56 4.93 2.05 -13.94
N GLN A 57 6.09 1.52 -13.52
CA GLN A 57 7.24 2.33 -13.13
C GLN A 57 7.66 3.27 -14.27
N GLY A 58 8.14 4.47 -13.92
CA GLY A 58 8.49 5.53 -14.88
C GLY A 58 7.32 6.44 -15.27
N ASN A 59 6.07 6.02 -15.06
CA ASN A 59 4.92 6.91 -15.20
C ASN A 59 4.80 7.86 -14.00
N ALA A 60 4.13 9.00 -14.22
CA ALA A 60 3.77 9.91 -13.16
C ALA A 60 2.90 9.22 -12.09
N TYR A 61 3.11 9.60 -10.83
CA TYR A 61 2.29 9.11 -9.72
C TYR A 61 0.81 9.45 -9.92
N ARG A 62 -0.05 8.46 -9.68
CA ARG A 62 -1.51 8.64 -9.66
C ARG A 62 -2.06 8.13 -8.34
N ARG A 63 -2.86 8.96 -7.66
CA ARG A 63 -3.66 8.47 -6.53
C ARG A 63 -4.69 7.48 -7.07
N ILE A 64 -4.71 6.28 -6.52
CA ILE A 64 -5.69 5.25 -6.87
C ILE A 64 -6.53 4.90 -5.64
N SER A 65 -7.74 4.42 -5.88
CA SER A 65 -8.60 3.90 -4.82
C SER A 65 -8.01 2.62 -4.23
N PRO A 66 -8.15 2.38 -2.92
CA PRO A 66 -7.86 1.10 -2.32
C PRO A 66 -8.65 -0.03 -2.99
N VAL A 67 -8.03 -1.20 -3.14
CA VAL A 67 -8.65 -2.41 -3.66
C VAL A 67 -9.26 -3.20 -2.50
N ALA A 68 -10.55 -3.52 -2.59
CA ALA A 68 -11.21 -4.38 -1.61
C ALA A 68 -10.74 -5.83 -1.77
N PRO A 69 -10.40 -6.54 -0.68
CA PRO A 69 -10.07 -7.96 -0.75
C PRO A 69 -11.32 -8.79 -1.08
N ILE A 70 -11.20 -9.75 -2.00
CA ILE A 70 -12.28 -10.70 -2.31
C ILE A 70 -12.58 -11.67 -1.14
N ALA A 71 -11.58 -11.92 -0.30
CA ALA A 71 -11.65 -12.80 0.86
C ALA A 71 -11.04 -12.08 2.08
N PRO A 72 -11.78 -11.16 2.72
CA PRO A 72 -11.30 -10.45 3.90
C PRO A 72 -11.09 -11.41 5.08
N VAL A 73 -10.00 -11.23 5.81
CA VAL A 73 -9.69 -12.02 7.02
C VAL A 73 -10.68 -11.71 8.15
N VAL A 74 -11.05 -10.44 8.30
CA VAL A 74 -12.03 -10.03 9.31
C VAL A 74 -13.44 -10.09 8.70
N PRO A 75 -14.38 -10.86 9.29
CA PRO A 75 -15.73 -10.99 8.77
C PRO A 75 -16.51 -9.68 8.76
N ARG A 76 -17.49 -9.59 7.85
CA ARG A 76 -18.44 -8.48 7.80
C ARG A 76 -19.25 -8.42 9.09
N GLY A 77 -19.39 -7.23 9.66
CA GLY A 77 -20.09 -6.95 10.92
C GLY A 77 -19.26 -7.18 12.18
N ALA A 78 -18.05 -7.74 12.06
CA ALA A 78 -17.16 -7.92 13.21
C ALA A 78 -16.47 -6.61 13.63
N ILE A 79 -16.03 -6.56 14.89
CA ILE A 79 -15.16 -5.47 15.37
C ILE A 79 -13.85 -5.55 14.58
N GLY A 80 -13.50 -4.45 13.90
CA GLY A 80 -12.31 -4.38 13.05
C GLY A 80 -12.54 -4.77 11.58
N GLU A 81 -13.80 -4.90 11.13
CA GLU A 81 -14.07 -5.09 9.70
C GLU A 81 -13.44 -3.96 8.86
N LEU A 82 -12.85 -4.31 7.71
CA LEU A 82 -12.34 -3.32 6.77
C LEU A 82 -13.52 -2.54 6.17
N ARG A 83 -13.56 -1.23 6.41
CA ARG A 83 -14.52 -0.31 5.80
C ARG A 83 -13.79 0.62 4.85
N ILE A 84 -14.01 0.44 3.55
CA ILE A 84 -13.51 1.39 2.55
C ILE A 84 -14.48 2.56 2.51
N VAL A 85 -14.05 3.70 3.02
CA VAL A 85 -14.80 4.95 2.95
C VAL A 85 -14.32 5.69 1.71
N GLU A 86 -15.21 5.99 0.78
CA GLU A 86 -14.86 6.86 -0.34
C GLU A 86 -14.51 8.25 0.20
N VAL A 87 -13.25 8.65 0.03
CA VAL A 87 -12.82 10.01 0.30
C VAL A 87 -13.22 10.85 -0.91
N LYS A 88 -14.30 11.61 -0.76
CA LYS A 88 -14.73 12.62 -1.74
C LYS A 88 -13.64 13.64 -2.01
#